data_AF-A0A5P9CCM7-F1
#
_entry.id   AF-A0A5P9CCM7-F1
#
_cell.length_a   1.000
_cell.length_b   1.000
_cell.length_c   1.000
_cell.angle_alpha   90.00
_cell.angle_beta   90.00
_cell.angle_gamma   90.00
#
_symmetry.space_group_name_H-M   'P 1'
#
loop_
_entity.id
_entity.type
_entity.pdbx_description
1 polymer ?
#
loop_
_entity_poly.entity_id
_entity_poly.type
_entity_poly.pdbx_seq_one_letter_code
_entity_poly.pdbx_strand_id
1 'polypeptide(L)'
;MIVVFVILGGLLWLISLLLLAFSAWAFYKLARLLWAKILSALLRPGTAQITAYEISTPDPDNQDAQDSRPQIRLELDCERHGQHFQISLGPLTCEELFPALDLPAHHVACWLSEEDWQQLLDKRWITIACDWRQHKAILTSQIRKDRRLLLVSFLSLSLFALIVTLSLLQH
;
A
#
# COMPACT_ATOMS: atom_id res chain seq x y z
N MET A 1 -31.19 43.20 23.42
CA MET A 1 -30.05 42.41 23.95
C MET A 1 -30.34 40.92 24.00
N ILE A 2 -31.44 40.48 24.64
CA ILE A 2 -31.80 39.04 24.74
C ILE A 2 -31.93 38.36 23.37
N VAL A 3 -32.60 39.00 22.41
CA VAL A 3 -32.76 38.49 21.03
C VAL A 3 -31.40 38.27 20.33
N VAL A 4 -30.44 39.18 20.54
CA VAL A 4 -29.08 39.06 19.99
C VAL A 4 -28.34 37.89 20.61
N PHE A 5 -28.47 37.68 21.93
CA PHE A 5 -27.86 36.53 22.62
C PHE A 5 -28.45 35.20 22.17
N VAL A 6 -29.77 35.12 21.93
CA VAL A 6 -30.43 33.91 21.43
C VAL A 6 -29.95 33.57 20.01
N ILE A 7 -29.85 34.58 19.14
CA ILE A 7 -29.34 34.40 17.78
C ILE A 7 -27.85 33.98 17.80
N LEU A 8 -27.02 34.64 18.60
CA LEU A 8 -25.59 34.35 18.70
C LEU A 8 -25.35 32.94 19.28
N GLY A 9 -26.11 32.54 20.29
CA GLY A 9 -26.06 31.21 20.89
C GLY A 9 -26.49 30.12 19.91
N GLY A 10 -27.57 30.35 19.16
CA GLY A 10 -28.01 29.44 18.10
C GLY A 10 -26.97 29.29 16.98
N LEU A 11 -26.32 30.39 16.60
CA LEU A 11 -25.26 30.39 15.59
C LEU A 11 -24.03 29.62 16.05
N LEU A 12 -23.59 29.84 17.31
CA LEU A 12 -22.48 29.10 17.92
C LEU A 12 -22.77 27.61 18.03
N TRP A 13 -24.00 27.23 18.40
CA TRP A 13 -24.43 25.84 18.46
C TRP A 13 -24.40 25.17 17.08
N LEU A 14 -24.87 25.86 16.04
CA LEU A 14 -24.79 25.41 14.65
C LEU A 14 -23.35 25.23 14.18
N ILE A 15 -22.47 26.18 14.47
CA ILE A 15 -21.04 26.10 14.14
C ILE A 15 -20.40 24.89 14.84
N SER A 16 -20.72 24.68 16.12
CA SER A 16 -20.22 23.54 16.89
C SER A 16 -20.64 22.21 16.27
N LEU A 17 -21.92 22.06 15.90
CA LEU A 17 -22.43 20.87 15.20
C LEU A 17 -21.73 20.64 13.86
N LEU A 18 -21.49 21.70 13.10
CA LEU A 18 -20.85 21.62 11.79
C LEU A 18 -19.39 21.18 11.90
N LEU A 19 -18.67 21.70 12.89
CA LEU A 19 -17.30 21.25 13.22
C LEU A 19 -17.28 19.79 13.68
N LEU A 20 -18.26 19.36 14.48
CA LEU A 20 -18.39 17.98 14.94
C LEU A 20 -18.67 17.02 13.77
N ALA A 21 -19.58 17.39 12.86
CA ALA A 21 -19.85 16.63 11.65
C ALA A 21 -18.62 16.55 10.73
N PHE A 22 -17.91 17.67 10.54
CA PHE A 22 -16.72 17.72 9.69
C PHE A 22 -15.58 16.87 10.26
N SER A 23 -15.33 16.97 11.56
CA SER A 23 -14.32 16.15 12.25
C SER A 23 -14.67 14.66 12.21
N ALA A 24 -15.92 14.29 12.48
CA ALA A 24 -16.38 12.90 12.38
C ALA A 24 -16.22 12.35 10.96
N TRP A 25 -16.54 13.14 9.94
CA TRP A 25 -16.36 12.75 8.54
C TRP A 25 -14.87 12.58 8.17
N ALA A 26 -14.02 13.52 8.60
CA ALA A 26 -12.58 13.41 8.40
C ALA A 26 -12.00 12.17 9.09
N PHE A 27 -12.38 11.91 10.34
CA PHE A 27 -12.00 10.71 11.08
C PHE A 27 -12.46 9.43 10.38
N TYR A 28 -13.72 9.39 9.92
CA TYR A 28 -14.24 8.24 9.18
C TYR A 28 -13.45 7.96 7.91
N LYS A 29 -13.15 9.01 7.12
CA LYS A 29 -12.35 8.87 5.89
C LYS A 29 -10.93 8.38 6.20
N LEU A 30 -10.33 8.91 7.25
CA LEU A 30 -8.97 8.55 7.68
C LEU A 30 -8.92 7.11 8.21
N ALA A 31 -9.92 6.71 9.00
CA ALA A 31 -10.09 5.33 9.48
C ALA A 31 -10.29 4.35 8.30
N ARG A 32 -11.08 4.72 7.28
CA ARG A 32 -11.28 3.89 6.08
C ARG A 32 -9.98 3.69 5.30
N LEU A 33 -9.17 4.74 5.16
CA LEU A 33 -7.86 4.65 4.49
C LEU A 33 -6.88 3.79 5.29
N LEU A 34 -6.84 3.98 6.62
CA LEU A 34 -6.02 3.15 7.51
C LEU A 34 -6.47 1.68 7.48
N TRP A 35 -7.78 1.42 7.44
CA TRP A 35 -8.32 0.07 7.39
C TRP A 35 -7.85 -0.69 6.15
N ALA A 36 -7.84 -0.04 4.98
CA ALA A 36 -7.32 -0.64 3.76
C ALA A 36 -5.85 -1.04 3.92
N LYS A 37 -5.01 -0.16 4.49
CA LYS A 37 -3.60 -0.46 4.76
C LYS A 37 -3.40 -1.59 5.77
N ILE A 38 -4.19 -1.61 6.85
CA ILE A 38 -4.13 -2.67 7.86
C ILE A 38 -4.54 -4.01 7.24
N LEU A 39 -5.60 -4.02 6.43
CA LEU A 39 -6.06 -5.23 5.75
C LEU A 39 -4.98 -5.77 4.80
N SER A 40 -4.34 -4.90 4.02
CA SER A 40 -3.21 -5.25 3.16
C SER A 40 -2.02 -5.80 3.95
N ALA A 41 -1.71 -5.20 5.10
CA ALA A 41 -0.65 -5.66 6.00
C ALA A 41 -0.98 -7.03 6.66
N LEU A 42 -2.26 -7.36 6.78
CA LEU A 42 -2.76 -8.64 7.31
C LEU A 42 -2.86 -9.75 6.27
N LEU A 43 -2.68 -9.43 4.97
CA LEU A 43 -2.67 -10.45 3.93
C LEU A 43 -1.59 -11.50 4.27
N ARG A 44 -2.00 -12.77 4.27
CA ARG A 44 -1.05 -13.86 4.47
C ARG A 44 -0.19 -13.98 3.20
N PRO A 45 1.13 -14.19 3.35
CA PRO A 45 1.98 -14.54 2.23
C PRO A 45 1.47 -15.86 1.63
N GLY A 46 1.30 -15.89 0.32
CA GLY A 46 0.97 -17.07 -0.46
C GLY A 46 2.01 -17.29 -1.56
N THR A 47 1.79 -18.31 -2.36
CA THR A 47 2.54 -18.56 -3.59
C THR A 47 1.62 -18.35 -4.77
N ALA A 48 2.12 -17.68 -5.80
CA ALA A 48 1.41 -17.54 -7.06
C ALA A 48 2.32 -17.96 -8.21
N GLN A 49 1.72 -18.51 -9.26
CA GLN A 49 2.43 -18.89 -10.47
C GLN A 49 2.38 -17.75 -11.48
N ILE A 50 3.50 -17.42 -12.11
CA ILE A 50 3.54 -16.46 -13.21
C ILE A 50 2.92 -17.10 -14.45
N THR A 51 1.87 -16.48 -14.99
CA THR A 51 1.19 -16.92 -16.22
C THR A 51 1.57 -16.09 -17.43
N ALA A 52 1.80 -14.79 -17.24
CA ALA A 52 2.28 -13.90 -18.28
C ALA A 52 3.09 -12.76 -17.68
N TYR A 53 3.83 -12.04 -18.52
CA TYR A 53 4.59 -10.87 -18.10
C TYR A 53 4.72 -9.89 -19.27
N GLU A 54 4.82 -8.61 -18.93
CA GLU A 54 4.98 -7.50 -19.85
C GLU A 54 6.13 -6.63 -19.33
N ILE A 55 7.17 -6.43 -20.15
CA ILE A 55 8.35 -5.64 -19.80
C ILE A 55 8.30 -4.36 -20.60
N SER A 56 8.13 -3.24 -19.91
CA SER A 56 8.16 -1.90 -20.49
C SER A 56 9.54 -1.28 -20.26
N THR A 57 10.39 -1.29 -21.28
CA THR A 57 11.66 -0.53 -21.28
C THR A 57 11.38 0.91 -21.70
N PRO A 58 11.56 1.91 -20.82
CA PRO A 58 11.41 3.31 -21.22
C PRO A 58 12.47 3.69 -22.27
N ASP A 59 12.05 4.45 -23.28
CA ASP A 59 12.91 4.91 -24.38
C ASP A 59 14.03 5.82 -23.82
N PRO A 60 15.32 5.50 -24.04
CA PRO A 60 16.44 6.28 -23.51
C PRO A 60 16.48 7.74 -24.01
N ASP A 61 15.83 8.07 -25.12
CA ASP A 61 15.78 9.43 -25.68
C ASP A 61 14.76 10.35 -24.99
N ASN A 62 13.95 9.81 -24.07
CA ASN A 62 12.91 10.56 -23.39
C ASN A 62 13.45 11.23 -22.12
N GLN A 63 13.76 12.54 -22.21
CA GLN A 63 14.39 13.34 -21.16
C GLN A 63 13.54 13.50 -19.87
N ASP A 64 12.25 13.16 -19.92
CA ASP A 64 11.34 13.17 -18.76
C ASP A 64 11.35 11.84 -17.96
N ALA A 65 12.06 10.81 -18.43
CA ALA A 65 12.19 9.53 -17.74
C ALA A 65 13.19 9.64 -16.58
N GLN A 66 12.72 10.13 -15.44
CA GLN A 66 13.50 10.25 -14.20
C GLN A 66 13.99 8.90 -13.64
N ASP A 67 13.54 7.79 -14.22
CA ASP A 67 13.99 6.43 -13.95
C ASP A 67 14.06 5.62 -15.26
N SER A 68 15.26 5.54 -15.88
CA SER A 68 15.50 4.85 -17.17
C SER A 68 15.48 3.31 -17.04
N ARG A 69 14.83 2.78 -16.01
CA ARG A 69 14.85 1.35 -15.65
C ARG A 69 13.62 0.64 -16.23
N PRO A 70 13.75 -0.62 -16.69
CA PRO A 70 12.60 -1.38 -17.17
C PRO A 70 11.56 -1.57 -16.06
N GLN A 71 10.31 -1.29 -16.39
CA GLN A 71 9.15 -1.58 -15.55
C GLN A 71 8.57 -2.92 -15.96
N ILE A 72 8.31 -3.78 -14.98
CA ILE A 72 7.86 -5.14 -15.22
C ILE A 72 6.47 -5.29 -14.64
N ARG A 73 5.54 -5.78 -15.46
CA ARG A 73 4.19 -6.13 -15.05
C ARG A 73 4.04 -7.64 -15.18
N LEU A 74 3.58 -8.28 -14.12
CA LEU A 74 3.40 -9.73 -14.07
C LEU A 74 1.93 -10.06 -13.98
N GLU A 75 1.47 -11.05 -14.73
CA GLU A 75 0.19 -11.70 -14.53
C GLU A 75 0.42 -13.00 -13.78
N LEU A 76 -0.38 -13.19 -12.74
CA LEU A 76 -0.17 -14.20 -11.73
C LEU A 76 -1.46 -14.97 -11.53
N ASP A 77 -1.36 -16.30 -11.52
CA ASP A 77 -2.43 -17.15 -11.05
C ASP A 77 -2.20 -17.47 -9.56
N CYS A 78 -3.09 -16.96 -8.72
CA CYS A 78 -3.07 -17.19 -7.29
C CYS A 78 -4.01 -18.35 -6.94
N GLU A 79 -3.51 -19.34 -6.21
CA GLU A 79 -4.36 -20.41 -5.66
C GLU A 79 -4.75 -20.09 -4.21
N ARG A 80 -6.06 -20.07 -3.92
CA ARG A 80 -6.57 -19.91 -2.56
C ARG A 80 -7.77 -20.81 -2.32
N HIS A 81 -7.66 -21.72 -1.35
CA HIS A 81 -8.72 -22.68 -1.02
C HIS A 81 -9.23 -23.48 -2.24
N GLY A 82 -8.33 -23.84 -3.17
CA GLY A 82 -8.67 -24.56 -4.40
C GLY A 82 -9.34 -23.72 -5.50
N GLN A 83 -9.42 -22.39 -5.33
CA GLN A 83 -9.84 -21.46 -6.37
C GLN A 83 -8.63 -20.75 -6.96
N HIS A 84 -8.57 -20.74 -8.30
CA HIS A 84 -7.56 -20.04 -9.10
C HIS A 84 -8.12 -18.69 -9.55
N PHE A 85 -7.31 -17.65 -9.45
CA PHE A 85 -7.70 -16.31 -9.90
C PHE A 85 -6.48 -15.55 -10.42
N GLN A 86 -6.65 -14.98 -11.61
CA GLN A 86 -5.63 -14.20 -12.30
C GLN A 86 -5.57 -12.76 -11.78
N ILE A 87 -4.37 -12.27 -11.53
CA ILE A 87 -4.12 -10.93 -11.01
C ILE A 87 -2.88 -10.32 -11.67
N SER A 88 -2.95 -9.03 -11.99
CA SER A 88 -1.77 -8.25 -12.40
C SER A 88 -1.03 -7.67 -11.20
N LEU A 89 0.30 -7.81 -11.18
CA LEU A 89 1.23 -7.15 -10.27
C LEU A 89 2.12 -6.19 -11.05
N GLY A 90 2.06 -4.90 -10.75
CA GLY A 90 2.97 -3.89 -11.32
C GLY A 90 2.36 -2.51 -11.56
N PRO A 91 3.13 -1.57 -12.11
CA PRO A 91 4.52 -1.73 -12.56
C PRO A 91 5.50 -1.90 -11.40
N LEU A 92 6.38 -2.91 -11.50
CA LEU A 92 7.44 -3.18 -10.54
C LEU A 92 8.80 -2.80 -11.12
N THR A 93 9.70 -2.35 -10.27
CA THR A 93 11.12 -2.24 -10.62
C THR A 93 11.81 -3.59 -10.43
N CYS A 94 12.89 -3.80 -11.18
CA CYS A 94 13.73 -5.00 -11.05
C CYS A 94 14.26 -5.20 -9.61
N GLU A 95 14.60 -4.13 -8.89
CA GLU A 95 15.04 -4.20 -7.48
C GLU A 95 13.96 -4.72 -6.54
N GLU A 96 12.68 -4.51 -6.87
CA GLU A 96 11.55 -5.04 -6.11
C GLU A 96 11.21 -6.49 -6.51
N LEU A 97 11.44 -6.86 -7.77
CA LEU A 97 11.10 -8.18 -8.31
C LEU A 97 12.11 -9.27 -7.92
N PHE A 98 13.41 -9.02 -8.06
CA PHE A 98 14.45 -10.00 -7.74
C PHE A 98 14.33 -10.61 -6.33
N PRO A 99 14.19 -9.82 -5.26
CA PRO A 99 14.01 -10.39 -3.93
C PRO A 99 12.67 -11.14 -3.77
N ALA A 100 11.66 -10.87 -4.60
CA ALA A 100 10.41 -11.63 -4.62
C ALA A 100 10.54 -13.00 -5.30
N LEU A 101 11.54 -13.13 -6.20
CA LEU A 101 11.95 -14.35 -6.87
C LEU A 101 13.01 -15.14 -6.07
N ASP A 102 13.31 -14.74 -4.83
CA ASP A 102 14.41 -15.26 -4.01
C ASP A 102 15.79 -15.17 -4.73
N LEU A 103 15.95 -14.19 -5.61
CA LEU A 103 17.21 -13.91 -6.33
C LEU A 103 17.98 -12.75 -5.67
N PRO A 104 19.33 -12.78 -5.71
CA PRO A 104 20.12 -11.65 -5.23
C PRO A 104 19.86 -10.42 -6.11
N ALA A 105 19.46 -9.31 -5.48
CA ALA A 105 19.29 -8.05 -6.18
C ALA A 105 20.66 -7.51 -6.62
N HIS A 106 21.00 -7.70 -7.89
CA HIS A 106 22.18 -7.11 -8.51
C HIS A 106 21.75 -6.10 -9.56
N HIS A 107 22.25 -4.87 -9.46
CA HIS A 107 21.84 -3.75 -10.32
C HIS A 107 22.11 -3.99 -11.82
N VAL A 108 23.07 -4.87 -12.14
CA VAL A 108 23.41 -5.28 -13.52
C VAL A 108 22.40 -6.29 -14.07
N ALA A 109 21.69 -7.03 -13.20
CA ALA A 109 20.76 -8.07 -13.59
C ALA A 109 19.41 -7.52 -14.11
N CYS A 110 19.23 -6.20 -14.17
CA CYS A 110 18.00 -5.60 -14.68
C CYS A 110 17.97 -5.47 -16.21
N TRP A 111 19.13 -5.58 -16.87
CA TRP A 111 19.30 -5.51 -18.32
C TRP A 111 19.51 -6.90 -18.91
N LEU A 112 18.58 -7.80 -18.61
CA LEU A 112 18.54 -9.15 -19.19
C LEU A 112 17.98 -9.10 -20.61
N SER A 113 18.42 -10.05 -21.45
CA SER A 113 17.80 -10.25 -22.76
C SER A 113 16.36 -10.76 -22.59
N GLU A 114 15.54 -10.65 -23.64
CA GLU A 114 14.17 -11.18 -23.61
C GLU A 114 14.14 -12.69 -23.34
N GLU A 115 15.12 -13.42 -23.87
CA GLU A 115 15.28 -14.87 -23.67
C GLU A 115 15.61 -15.22 -22.22
N ASP A 116 16.48 -14.44 -21.58
CA ASP A 116 16.81 -14.63 -20.16
C ASP A 116 15.60 -14.32 -19.26
N TRP A 117 14.81 -13.29 -19.62
CA TRP A 117 13.56 -12.98 -18.93
C TRP A 117 12.54 -14.10 -19.07
N GLN A 118 12.38 -14.67 -20.27
CA GLN A 118 11.56 -15.85 -20.50
C GLN A 118 11.96 -17.00 -19.58
N GLN A 119 13.25 -17.34 -19.54
CA GLN A 119 13.73 -18.44 -18.69
C GLN A 119 13.55 -18.17 -17.20
N LEU A 120 13.69 -16.92 -16.76
CA LEU A 120 13.56 -16.54 -15.35
C LEU A 120 12.12 -16.50 -14.85
N LEU A 121 11.17 -16.14 -15.71
CA LEU A 121 9.77 -15.89 -15.32
C LEU A 121 8.82 -17.01 -15.74
N ASP A 122 9.13 -17.79 -16.78
CA ASP A 122 8.21 -18.81 -17.30
C ASP A 122 7.84 -19.84 -16.22
N LYS A 123 6.53 -19.93 -15.94
CA LYS A 123 5.89 -20.86 -14.98
C LYS A 123 6.49 -20.85 -13.58
N ARG A 124 7.21 -19.79 -13.21
CA ARG A 124 7.89 -19.72 -11.92
C ARG A 124 6.91 -19.37 -10.82
N TRP A 125 7.16 -19.94 -9.64
CA TRP A 125 6.41 -19.65 -8.43
C TRP A 125 7.08 -18.51 -7.67
N ILE A 126 6.28 -17.51 -7.28
CA ILE A 126 6.76 -16.37 -6.49
C ILE A 126 6.00 -16.24 -5.18
N THR A 127 6.68 -15.74 -4.15
CA THR A 127 6.07 -15.49 -2.84
C THR A 127 5.48 -14.09 -2.80
N ILE A 128 4.16 -14.01 -2.92
CA ILE A 128 3.41 -12.76 -2.94
C ILE A 128 2.17 -12.87 -2.07
N ALA A 129 1.60 -11.75 -1.64
CA ALA A 129 0.28 -11.79 -1.03
C ALA A 129 -0.78 -11.35 -2.05
N CYS A 130 -1.73 -12.24 -2.30
CA CYS A 130 -2.85 -11.97 -3.20
C CYS A 130 -4.06 -11.44 -2.40
N ASP A 131 -4.57 -10.28 -2.80
CA ASP A 131 -5.84 -9.74 -2.32
C ASP A 131 -6.96 -10.06 -3.31
N TRP A 132 -7.79 -11.04 -2.96
CA TRP A 132 -8.94 -11.46 -3.77
C TRP A 132 -10.03 -10.38 -3.87
N ARG A 133 -10.17 -9.50 -2.87
CA ARG A 133 -11.22 -8.46 -2.89
C ARG A 133 -10.89 -7.36 -3.87
N GLN A 134 -9.63 -6.99 -3.94
CA GLN A 134 -9.17 -5.90 -4.81
C GLN A 134 -8.63 -6.40 -6.15
N HIS A 135 -8.53 -7.72 -6.35
CA HIS A 135 -7.86 -8.33 -7.52
C HIS A 135 -6.46 -7.72 -7.70
N LYS A 136 -5.71 -7.64 -6.60
CA LYS A 136 -4.38 -7.04 -6.55
C LYS A 136 -3.40 -7.97 -5.87
N ALA A 137 -2.21 -8.06 -6.43
CA ALA A 137 -1.07 -8.71 -5.82
C ALA A 137 -0.21 -7.63 -5.16
N ILE A 138 0.33 -7.94 -3.99
CA ILE A 138 1.25 -7.06 -3.27
C ILE A 138 2.50 -7.87 -2.95
N LEU A 139 3.66 -7.27 -3.21
CA LEU A 139 4.94 -7.87 -2.88
C LEU A 139 5.08 -8.03 -1.36
N THR A 140 5.60 -9.17 -0.92
CA THR A 140 5.86 -9.43 0.52
C THR A 140 6.81 -8.41 1.14
N SER A 141 7.74 -7.85 0.35
CA SER A 141 8.63 -6.75 0.74
C SER A 141 7.85 -5.46 1.07
N GLN A 142 6.84 -5.11 0.26
CA GLN A 142 5.96 -3.96 0.49
C GLN A 142 5.11 -4.17 1.76
N ILE A 143 4.62 -5.39 2.00
CA ILE A 143 3.86 -5.74 3.22
C ILE A 143 4.73 -5.58 4.48
N ARG A 144 6.00 -5.98 4.42
CA ARG A 144 6.94 -5.81 5.55
C ARG A 144 7.19 -4.33 5.84
N LYS A 145 7.31 -3.49 4.80
CA LYS A 145 7.47 -2.03 4.94
C LYS A 145 6.22 -1.38 5.54
N ASP A 146 5.03 -1.76 5.06
CA ASP A 146 3.76 -1.26 5.58
C ASP A 146 3.51 -1.68 7.04
N ARG A 147 3.83 -2.92 7.42
CA ARG A 147 3.78 -3.37 8.83
C ARG A 147 4.67 -2.52 9.73
N ARG A 148 5.89 -2.22 9.29
CA ARG A 148 6.82 -1.38 10.07
C ARG A 148 6.27 0.02 10.24
N LEU A 149 5.71 0.61 9.18
CA LEU A 149 5.13 1.95 9.22
C LEU A 149 3.89 2.00 10.13
N LEU A 150 3.03 0.99 10.08
CA LEU A 150 1.89 0.86 11.00
C LEU A 150 2.33 0.72 12.46
N LEU A 151 3.37 -0.08 12.74
CA LEU A 151 3.92 -0.22 14.10
C LEU A 151 4.50 1.09 14.62
N VAL A 152 5.29 1.81 13.81
CA VAL A 152 5.83 3.13 14.18
C VAL A 152 4.71 4.13 14.41
N SER A 153 3.70 4.15 13.54
CA SER A 153 2.53 5.02 13.70
C SER A 153 1.77 4.70 14.99
N PHE A 154 1.51 3.42 15.28
CA PHE A 154 0.87 2.99 16.52
C PHE A 154 1.68 3.41 17.75
N LEU A 155 2.99 3.20 17.74
CA LEU A 155 3.88 3.62 18.83
C LEU A 155 3.83 5.14 19.04
N SER A 156 3.92 5.93 17.96
CA SER A 156 3.86 7.39 18.04
C SER A 156 2.52 7.90 18.59
N LEU A 157 1.40 7.30 18.18
CA LEU A 157 0.06 7.61 18.69
C LEU A 157 -0.06 7.25 20.17
N SER A 158 0.45 6.08 20.57
CA SER A 158 0.41 5.64 21.97
C SER A 158 1.24 6.56 22.88
N LEU A 159 2.41 6.99 22.41
CA LEU A 159 3.27 7.93 23.13
C LEU A 159 2.59 9.31 23.27
N PHE A 160 1.98 9.79 22.20
CA PHE A 160 1.24 11.06 22.21
C PHE A 160 0.06 11.02 23.19
N ALA A 161 -0.74 9.95 23.15
CA ALA A 161 -1.84 9.75 24.08
C ALA A 161 -1.35 9.72 25.54
N LEU A 162 -0.25 9.02 25.81
CA LEU A 162 0.36 8.96 27.13
C LEU A 162 0.79 10.35 27.62
N ILE A 163 1.47 11.14 26.79
CA ILE A 163 1.89 12.51 27.11
C ILE A 163 0.68 13.41 27.40
N VAL A 164 -0.37 13.33 26.57
CA VAL A 164 -1.60 14.11 26.78
C VAL A 164 -2.30 13.72 28.08
N THR A 165 -2.41 12.41 28.37
CA THR A 165 -3.01 11.95 29.64
C THR A 165 -2.20 12.38 30.86
N LEU A 166 -0.87 12.31 30.79
CA LEU A 166 0.02 12.80 31.86
C LEU A 166 -0.11 14.31 32.07
N SER A 167 -0.19 15.07 30.97
CA SER A 167 -0.36 16.52 31.01
C SER A 167 -1.70 16.94 31.61
N LEU A 168 -2.77 16.18 31.33
CA LEU A 168 -4.09 16.36 31.95
C LEU A 168 -4.14 15.90 33.41
N LEU A 169 -3.31 14.93 33.81
CA LEU A 169 -3.22 14.47 35.21
C LEU A 169 -2.38 15.41 36.09
N GLN A 170 -1.42 16.13 35.48
CA GLN A 170 -0.59 17.12 36.15
C GLN A 170 -1.28 18.48 36.35
N HIS A 171 -2.48 18.65 35.79
CA HIS A 171 -3.24 19.91 35.85
C HIS A 171 -4.49 19.78 36.72
#